data_AF-A0A529NIT2-F1
#
_entry.id   AF-A0A529NIT2-F1
#
_cell.length_a   1.000
_cell.length_b   1.000
_cell.length_c   1.000
_cell.angle_alpha   90.00
_cell.angle_beta   90.00
_cell.angle_gamma   90.00
#
_symmetry.space_group_name_H-M   'P 1'
#
loop_
_entity.id
_entity.type
_entity.pdbx_description
1 polymer ?
#
loop_
_entity_poly.entity_id
_entity_poly.type
_entity_poly.pdbx_seq_one_letter_code
_entity_poly.pdbx_strand_id
1 'polypeptide(L)'
;GGRLQLGVTSLVAGYVLSDLLARYRRAYPGVEVSAIEDNGDYLEHLLIGGKLDIAVMVTSNLRDRTALQSEILEVSAYRLWVPLSHKLASADIIDLSDIVSEPLIMLTVDEIEENTGKLLAAIGAKPHVAFRTRS
;
A
#
# COMPACT_ATOMS: atom_id res chain seq x y z
N GLY A 1 17.83 19.08 -20.13
CA GLY A 1 17.61 18.41 -18.84
C GLY A 1 16.13 18.40 -18.57
N GLY A 2 15.60 17.28 -18.07
CA GLY A 2 14.18 17.14 -17.72
C GLY A 2 14.01 17.18 -16.19
N ARG A 3 12.76 17.31 -15.75
CA ARG A 3 12.37 17.13 -14.35
C ARG A 3 11.33 16.01 -14.26
N LEU A 4 11.40 15.22 -13.20
CA LEU A 4 10.43 14.18 -12.87
C LEU A 4 9.93 14.40 -11.43
N GLN A 5 8.62 14.63 -11.29
CA GLN A 5 7.91 14.80 -10.03
C GLN A 5 7.20 13.49 -9.68
N LEU A 6 7.70 12.80 -8.65
CA LEU A 6 7.22 11.49 -8.21
C LEU A 6 6.39 11.60 -6.92
N GLY A 7 5.25 10.93 -6.87
CA GLY A 7 4.51 10.66 -5.64
C GLY A 7 4.69 9.22 -5.18
N VAL A 8 4.75 8.97 -3.87
CA VAL A 8 4.76 7.62 -3.31
C VAL A 8 3.93 7.51 -2.03
N THR A 9 3.38 6.33 -1.75
CA THR A 9 2.80 6.03 -0.43
C THR A 9 3.87 5.54 0.54
N SER A 10 3.56 5.53 1.84
CA SER A 10 4.54 5.27 2.91
C SER A 10 5.23 3.92 2.77
N LEU A 11 4.51 2.85 2.37
CA LEU A 11 5.16 1.56 2.15
C LEU A 11 6.12 1.59 0.95
N VAL A 12 5.72 2.24 -0.15
CA VAL A 12 6.58 2.34 -1.33
C VAL A 12 7.84 3.17 -1.01
N ALA A 13 7.69 4.26 -0.27
CA ALA A 13 8.78 5.10 0.20
C ALA A 13 9.78 4.30 1.05
N GLY A 14 9.27 3.55 2.04
CA GLY A 14 10.09 2.81 3.00
C GLY A 14 10.80 1.59 2.43
N TYR A 15 10.21 0.88 1.47
CA TYR A 15 10.72 -0.42 1.01
C TYR A 15 11.39 -0.40 -0.37
N VAL A 16 10.97 0.49 -1.28
CA VAL A 16 11.31 0.33 -2.71
C VAL A 16 11.94 1.59 -3.32
N LEU A 17 11.52 2.77 -2.88
CA LEU A 17 11.85 4.03 -3.54
C LEU A 17 13.37 4.28 -3.65
N SER A 18 14.11 4.01 -2.58
CA SER A 18 15.54 4.33 -2.51
C SER A 18 16.37 3.61 -3.59
N ASP A 19 16.14 2.31 -3.80
CA ASP A 19 16.86 1.54 -4.84
C ASP A 19 16.46 2.00 -6.25
N LEU A 20 15.16 2.20 -6.49
CA LEU A 20 14.65 2.68 -7.78
C LEU A 20 15.24 4.05 -8.15
N LEU A 21 15.25 5.00 -7.22
CA LEU A 21 15.82 6.33 -7.44
C LEU A 21 17.33 6.26 -7.71
N ALA A 22 18.07 5.44 -6.97
CA ALA A 22 19.51 5.29 -7.17
C ALA A 22 19.84 4.70 -8.55
N ARG A 23 19.05 3.73 -9.03
CA ARG A 23 19.19 3.16 -10.38
C ARG A 23 18.80 4.16 -11.46
N TYR A 24 17.70 4.88 -11.30
CA TYR A 24 17.23 5.86 -12.27
C TYR A 24 18.22 7.03 -12.43
N ARG A 25 18.71 7.60 -11.33
CA ARG A 25 19.68 8.71 -11.36
C ARG A 25 21.01 8.33 -12.04
N ARG A 26 21.44 7.06 -11.93
CA ARG A 26 22.62 6.56 -12.63
C ARG A 26 22.39 6.42 -14.14
N ALA A 27 21.20 5.94 -14.54
CA ALA A 27 20.86 5.77 -15.95
C ALA A 27 20.57 7.11 -16.65
N TYR A 28 20.01 8.09 -15.93
CA TYR A 28 19.56 9.38 -16.46
C TYR A 28 20.07 10.56 -15.61
N PRO A 29 21.39 10.81 -15.56
CA PRO A 29 21.97 11.84 -14.68
C PRO A 29 21.55 13.28 -15.02
N GLY A 30 21.04 13.51 -16.23
CA GLY A 30 20.54 14.82 -16.66
C GLY A 30 19.06 15.11 -16.31
N VAL A 31 18.41 14.21 -15.57
CA VAL A 31 17.03 14.37 -15.09
C VAL A 31 17.03 14.66 -13.61
N GLU A 32 16.45 15.80 -13.23
CA GLU A 32 16.22 16.13 -11.83
C GLU A 32 14.97 15.38 -11.34
N VAL A 33 15.11 14.58 -10.28
CA VAL A 33 14.02 13.82 -9.70
C VAL A 33 13.71 14.35 -8.31
N SER A 34 12.47 14.79 -8.09
CA SER A 34 11.92 15.08 -6.77
C SER A 34 10.83 14.06 -6.43
N ALA A 35 10.68 13.76 -5.14
CA ALA A 35 9.68 12.82 -4.66
C ALA A 35 8.95 13.41 -3.44
N ILE A 36 7.66 13.15 -3.34
CA ILE A 36 6.85 13.43 -2.15
C ILE A 36 6.22 12.13 -1.65
N GLU A 37 6.07 12.02 -0.34
CA GLU A 37 5.34 10.93 0.31
C GLU A 37 4.01 11.46 0.85
N ASP A 38 2.90 10.84 0.45
CA ASP A 38 1.57 11.14 1.00
C ASP A 38 0.61 9.96 0.80
N ASN A 39 -0.63 10.12 1.25
CA ASN A 39 -1.71 9.18 1.04
C ASN A 39 -2.19 9.17 -0.43
N GLY A 40 -2.76 8.04 -0.86
CA GLY A 40 -3.19 7.82 -2.24
C GLY A 40 -4.13 8.91 -2.77
N ASP A 41 -5.13 9.33 -1.98
CA ASP A 41 -6.11 10.34 -2.39
C ASP A 41 -5.44 11.68 -2.73
N TYR A 42 -4.46 12.10 -1.94
CA TYR A 42 -3.74 13.34 -2.19
C TYR A 42 -2.82 13.22 -3.41
N LEU A 43 -2.16 12.08 -3.60
CA LEU A 43 -1.33 11.83 -4.79
C LEU A 43 -2.18 11.80 -6.07
N GLU A 44 -3.36 11.16 -6.04
CA GLU A 44 -4.31 11.19 -7.16
C GLU A 44 -4.74 12.62 -7.50
N HIS A 45 -5.06 13.44 -6.49
CA HIS A 45 -5.40 14.85 -6.68
C HIS A 45 -4.26 15.63 -7.36
N LEU A 46 -3.01 15.40 -6.96
CA LEU A 46 -1.85 16.06 -7.56
C LEU A 46 -1.54 15.58 -8.98
N LEU A 47 -1.77 14.31 -9.27
CA LEU A 47 -1.66 13.76 -10.64
C LEU A 47 -2.69 14.41 -11.56
N ILE A 48 -3.96 14.44 -11.16
CA ILE A 48 -5.05 15.08 -11.92
C ILE A 48 -4.77 16.57 -12.11
N GLY A 49 -4.21 17.23 -11.08
CA GLY A 49 -3.82 18.64 -11.12
C GLY A 49 -2.52 18.94 -11.88
N GLY A 50 -1.84 17.94 -12.45
CA GLY A 50 -0.58 18.10 -13.19
C GLY A 50 0.59 18.57 -12.33
N LYS A 51 0.55 18.33 -11.01
CA LYS A 51 1.64 18.64 -10.07
C LYS A 51 2.63 17.49 -9.91
N LEU A 52 2.17 16.27 -10.18
CA LEU A 52 2.98 15.06 -10.27
C LEU A 52 2.98 14.53 -11.70
N ASP A 53 4.10 13.95 -12.12
CA ASP A 53 4.21 13.27 -13.40
C ASP A 53 3.83 11.79 -13.27
N ILE A 54 4.17 11.17 -12.13
CA ILE A 54 3.88 9.76 -11.83
C ILE A 54 3.72 9.56 -10.32
N ALA A 55 2.89 8.59 -9.92
CA ALA A 55 2.84 8.10 -8.56
C ALA A 55 3.01 6.58 -8.53
N VAL A 56 3.76 6.08 -7.54
CA VAL A 56 3.89 4.65 -7.26
C VAL A 56 3.29 4.40 -5.88
N MET A 57 2.19 3.68 -5.84
CA MET A 57 1.37 3.52 -4.65
C MET A 57 0.80 2.11 -4.56
N VAL A 58 0.44 1.69 -3.35
CA VAL A 58 -0.35 0.47 -3.14
C VAL A 58 -1.77 0.76 -3.61
N THR A 59 -2.15 0.17 -4.76
CA THR A 59 -3.41 0.45 -5.48
C THR A 59 -4.46 -0.62 -5.23
N SER A 60 -4.90 -0.77 -3.99
CA SER A 60 -5.98 -1.70 -3.67
C SER A 60 -7.36 -1.13 -4.04
N ASN A 61 -7.50 0.19 -4.14
CA ASN A 61 -8.77 0.82 -4.45
C ASN A 61 -8.65 2.13 -5.27
N LEU A 62 -8.03 2.09 -6.45
CA LEU A 62 -8.05 3.23 -7.40
C LEU A 62 -9.48 3.69 -7.66
N ARG A 63 -9.82 4.90 -7.21
CA ARG A 63 -11.20 5.42 -7.21
C ARG A 63 -11.57 6.02 -8.56
N ASP A 64 -10.64 6.69 -9.23
CA ASP A 64 -10.86 7.33 -10.54
C ASP A 64 -9.98 6.73 -11.65
N ARG A 65 -10.37 5.54 -12.11
CA ARG A 65 -9.73 4.85 -13.25
C ARG A 65 -9.95 5.54 -14.59
N THR A 66 -10.79 6.57 -14.65
CA THR A 66 -11.12 7.29 -15.88
C THR A 66 -10.21 8.49 -16.13
N ALA A 67 -9.71 9.13 -15.07
CA ALA A 67 -8.78 10.26 -15.17
C ALA A 67 -7.30 9.87 -15.18
N LEU A 68 -6.97 8.67 -14.67
CA LEU A 68 -5.59 8.21 -14.49
C LEU A 68 -5.33 6.92 -15.25
N GLN A 69 -4.20 6.87 -15.96
CA GLN A 69 -3.65 5.62 -16.46
C GLN A 69 -2.86 4.95 -15.34
N SER A 70 -3.14 3.67 -15.08
CA SER A 70 -2.43 2.87 -14.10
C SER A 70 -1.86 1.60 -14.73
N GLU A 71 -0.73 1.15 -14.20
CA GLU A 71 -0.10 -0.11 -14.53
C GLU A 71 0.25 -0.84 -13.23
N ILE A 72 -0.05 -2.14 -13.19
CA ILE A 72 0.26 -2.98 -12.03
C ILE A 72 1.71 -3.41 -12.13
N LEU A 73 2.55 -2.95 -11.19
CA LEU A 73 3.95 -3.36 -11.11
C LEU A 73 4.11 -4.71 -10.40
N GLU A 74 3.35 -4.93 -9.32
CA GLU A 74 3.42 -6.15 -8.51
C GLU A 74 2.09 -6.41 -7.80
N VAL A 75 1.78 -7.68 -7.55
CA VAL A 75 0.66 -8.11 -6.71
C VAL A 75 1.20 -8.93 -5.55
N SER A 76 0.90 -8.50 -4.33
CA SER A 76 1.27 -9.22 -3.10
C SER A 76 0.02 -9.76 -2.42
N ALA A 77 0.08 -11.03 -2.01
CA ALA A 77 -0.98 -11.64 -1.21
C ALA A 77 -0.91 -11.15 0.24
N TYR A 78 -2.07 -10.94 0.86
CA TYR A 78 -2.14 -10.72 2.30
C TYR A 78 -1.56 -11.92 3.06
N ARG A 79 -0.77 -11.62 4.08
CA ARG A 79 -0.21 -12.62 5.00
C ARG A 79 -0.64 -12.27 6.42
N LEU A 80 -0.98 -13.29 7.20
CA LEU A 80 -1.26 -13.14 8.61
C LEU A 80 0.02 -13.35 9.40
N TRP A 81 0.37 -12.40 10.28
CA TRP A 81 1.45 -12.57 11.24
C TRP A 81 0.86 -13.04 12.57
N VAL A 82 1.39 -14.15 13.08
CA VAL A 82 0.96 -14.76 14.33
C VAL A 82 2.15 -15.18 15.16
N PRO A 83 2.02 -15.24 16.51
CA PRO A 83 3.02 -15.90 17.35
C PRO A 83 3.23 -17.36 16.92
N LEU A 84 4.45 -17.87 17.09
CA LEU A 84 4.78 -19.27 16.74
C LEU A 84 3.89 -20.31 17.46
N SER A 85 3.40 -19.98 18.65
CA SER A 85 2.51 -20.84 19.44
C SER A 85 1.02 -20.69 19.09
N HIS A 86 0.67 -19.81 18.15
CA HIS A 86 -0.72 -19.57 17.77
C HIS A 86 -1.28 -20.76 16.98
N LYS A 87 -2.55 -21.13 17.21
CA LYS A 87 -3.21 -22.25 16.52
C LYS A 87 -3.16 -22.14 14.99
N LEU A 88 -3.21 -20.92 14.46
CA LEU A 88 -3.16 -20.65 13.02
C LEU A 88 -1.75 -20.74 12.43
N ALA A 89 -0.70 -20.80 13.25
CA ALA A 89 0.68 -20.90 12.77
C ALA A 89 0.97 -22.24 12.08
N SER A 90 0.23 -23.30 12.44
CA SER A 90 0.33 -24.64 11.84
C SER A 90 -0.78 -24.96 10.84
N ALA A 91 -1.63 -23.99 10.51
CA ALA A 91 -2.72 -24.19 9.56
C ALA A 91 -2.19 -24.07 8.12
N ASP A 92 -2.51 -25.05 7.28
CA ASP A 92 -2.18 -25.00 5.84
C ASP A 92 -3.00 -23.95 5.09
N ILE A 93 -4.22 -23.70 5.55
CA ILE A 93 -5.16 -22.71 5.02
C ILE A 93 -5.82 -22.01 6.20
N ILE A 94 -5.94 -20.68 6.13
CA ILE A 94 -6.60 -19.86 7.13
C ILE A 94 -7.80 -19.19 6.46
N ASP A 95 -8.99 -19.50 6.93
CA ASP A 95 -10.21 -18.87 6.43
C ASP A 95 -10.44 -17.53 7.12
N LEU A 96 -11.17 -16.63 6.45
CA LEU A 96 -11.51 -15.33 7.05
C LEU A 96 -12.29 -15.49 8.36
N SER A 97 -13.12 -16.53 8.48
CA SER A 97 -13.86 -16.85 9.70
C SER A 97 -12.94 -17.17 10.89
N ASP A 98 -11.76 -17.74 10.64
CA ASP A 98 -10.79 -18.03 11.70
C ASP A 98 -10.20 -16.76 12.31
N ILE A 99 -10.20 -15.67 11.53
CA ILE A 99 -9.63 -14.38 11.91
C ILE A 99 -10.64 -13.53 12.68
N VAL A 100 -11.95 -13.65 12.38
CA VAL A 100 -13.02 -12.82 12.98
C VAL A 100 -13.02 -12.89 14.50
N SER A 101 -12.73 -14.06 15.07
CA SER A 101 -12.70 -14.26 16.52
C SER A 101 -11.39 -13.79 17.19
N GLU A 102 -10.34 -13.53 16.42
CA GLU A 102 -9.02 -13.21 16.98
C GLU A 102 -8.85 -11.69 17.19
N PRO A 103 -8.20 -11.28 18.29
CA PRO A 103 -7.81 -9.89 18.48
C PRO A 103 -6.72 -9.49 17.48
N LEU A 104 -6.99 -8.48 16.67
CA LEU A 104 -6.07 -8.00 15.63
C LEU A 104 -5.23 -6.81 16.12
N ILE A 105 -3.93 -6.88 15.84
CA ILE A 105 -3.06 -5.71 15.76
C ILE A 105 -3.19 -5.16 14.34
N MET A 106 -3.89 -4.04 14.20
CA MET A 106 -4.20 -3.45 12.91
C MET A 106 -3.11 -2.46 12.50
N LEU A 107 -2.47 -2.72 11.36
CA LEU A 107 -1.62 -1.73 10.71
C LEU A 107 -2.51 -0.70 10.01
N THR A 108 -2.31 0.56 10.36
CA THR A 108 -3.03 1.71 9.79
C THR A 108 -2.14 2.50 8.82
N VAL A 109 -1.31 1.75 8.08
CA VAL A 109 -0.43 2.26 7.02
C VAL A 109 -1.09 1.99 5.67
N ASP A 110 -1.01 2.98 4.78
CA ASP A 110 -1.63 2.96 3.45
C ASP A 110 -3.09 2.47 3.53
N GLU A 111 -3.51 1.58 2.62
CA GLU A 111 -4.90 1.08 2.54
C GLU A 111 -5.14 -0.19 3.38
N ILE A 112 -4.20 -0.59 4.26
CA ILE A 112 -4.26 -1.90 4.95
C ILE A 112 -5.51 -2.06 5.83
N GLU A 113 -5.83 -1.08 6.69
CA GLU A 113 -7.00 -1.17 7.56
C GLU A 113 -8.30 -1.18 6.76
N GLU A 114 -8.41 -0.32 5.75
CA GLU A 114 -9.59 -0.26 4.88
C GLU A 114 -9.83 -1.60 4.17
N ASN A 115 -8.78 -2.20 3.62
CA ASN A 115 -8.89 -3.47 2.92
C ASN A 115 -9.17 -4.65 3.85
N THR A 116 -8.56 -4.67 5.03
CA THR A 116 -8.88 -5.68 6.04
C THR A 116 -10.35 -5.59 6.44
N GLY A 117 -10.86 -4.35 6.58
CA GLY A 117 -12.28 -4.09 6.77
C GLY A 117 -13.15 -4.62 5.63
N LYS A 118 -12.81 -4.32 4.37
CA LYS A 118 -13.54 -4.82 3.18
C LYS A 118 -13.53 -6.34 3.10
N LEU A 119 -12.39 -6.96 3.38
CA LEU A 119 -12.20 -8.40 3.33
C LEU A 119 -13.12 -9.12 4.34
N LEU A 120 -13.17 -8.66 5.58
CA LEU A 120 -14.06 -9.24 6.60
C LEU A 120 -15.53 -8.86 6.37
N ALA A 121 -15.80 -7.67 5.84
CA ALA A 121 -17.15 -7.26 5.48
C ALA A 121 -17.76 -8.16 4.39
N ALA A 122 -16.95 -8.76 3.51
CA ALA A 122 -17.40 -9.71 2.50
C ALA A 122 -18.08 -10.97 3.10
N ILE A 123 -17.78 -11.30 4.36
CA ILE A 123 -18.45 -12.38 5.11
C ILE A 123 -19.40 -11.85 6.19
N GLY A 124 -19.75 -10.57 6.15
CA GLY A 124 -20.63 -9.92 7.13
C GLY A 124 -20.00 -9.68 8.50
N ALA A 125 -18.67 -9.82 8.61
CA ALA A 125 -17.94 -9.65 9.86
C ALA A 125 -17.24 -8.29 9.94
N LYS A 126 -16.77 -7.94 11.15
CA LYS A 126 -15.93 -6.77 11.41
C LYS A 126 -14.67 -7.21 12.16
N PRO A 127 -13.51 -6.59 11.91
CA PRO A 127 -12.29 -6.92 12.63
C PRO A 127 -12.42 -6.59 14.12
N HIS A 128 -12.05 -7.54 14.98
CA HIS A 128 -11.89 -7.31 16.42
C HIS A 128 -10.52 -6.68 16.68
N VAL A 129 -10.41 -5.35 16.52
CA VAL A 129 -9.12 -4.64 16.65
C VAL A 129 -8.78 -4.40 18.12
N ALA A 130 -7.73 -5.05 18.62
CA ALA A 130 -7.21 -4.86 19.97
C ALA A 130 -6.19 -3.70 20.05
N PHE A 131 -5.45 -3.44 18.97
CA PHE A 131 -4.46 -2.36 18.91
C PHE A 131 -4.32 -1.82 17.48
N ARG A 132 -4.05 -0.52 17.34
CA ARG A 132 -3.78 0.14 16.05
C ARG A 132 -2.40 0.76 16.05
N THR A 133 -1.64 0.57 14.98
CA THR A 133 -0.29 1.13 14.84
C THR A 133 0.02 1.54 13.40
N ARG A 134 0.84 2.58 13.24
CA ARG A 134 1.41 3.02 11.95
C ARG A 134 2.86 2.58 11.77
N SER A 135 3.43 1.90 12.76
CA SER A 135 4.82 1.43 12.84
C SER A 135 4.88 -0.06 13.10
#